data_AF-A0A658NUD5-F1
#
_entry.id   AF-A0A658NUD5-F1
#
_cell.length_a   1.000
_cell.length_b   1.000
_cell.length_c   1.000
_cell.angle_alpha   90.00
_cell.angle_beta   90.00
_cell.angle_gamma   90.00
#
_symmetry.space_group_name_H-M   'P 1'
#
loop_
_entity.id
_entity.type
_entity.pdbx_description
1 polymer ?
#
loop_
_entity_poly.entity_id
_entity_poly.type
_entity_poly.pdbx_seq_one_letter_code
_entity_poly.pdbx_strand_id
1 'polypeptide(L)' 'ASKVMKRVLRRLSEDWQQAYGHGVLIAETLVDPSRFQGTAYKASGWTLLGKTQGFERSRQDFYQAHDRPKQLWVREL' A
#
# COMPACT_ATOMS: atom_id res chain seq x y z
N ALA A 1 -15.95 -2.21 -3.47
CA ALA A 1 -14.53 -2.64 -3.39
C ALA A 1 -14.10 -3.12 -2.00
N SER A 2 -14.38 -2.39 -0.91
CA SER A 2 -13.88 -2.70 0.45
C SER A 2 -14.20 -4.12 0.98
N LYS A 3 -15.36 -4.69 0.62
CA LYS A 3 -15.76 -6.06 1.03
C LYS A 3 -14.80 -7.14 0.52
N VAL A 4 -14.34 -7.02 -0.73
CA VAL A 4 -13.37 -7.98 -1.33
C VAL A 4 -12.01 -7.81 -0.67
N MET A 5 -11.53 -6.58 -0.55
CA MET A 5 -10.26 -6.27 0.12
C MET A 5 -10.22 -6.85 1.55
N LYS A 6 -11.29 -6.66 2.35
CA LYS A 6 -11.38 -7.23 3.70
C LYS A 6 -11.30 -8.76 3.71
N ARG A 7 -11.85 -9.45 2.70
CA ARG A 7 -11.76 -10.91 2.59
C ARG A 7 -10.34 -11.36 2.25
N VAL A 8 -9.69 -10.68 1.31
CA VAL A 8 -8.32 -10.99 0.90
C VAL A 8 -7.33 -10.74 2.03
N LEU A 9 -7.38 -9.57 2.68
CA LEU A 9 -6.45 -9.22 3.76
C LEU A 9 -6.49 -10.23 4.92
N ARG A 10 -7.67 -10.78 5.25
CA ARG A 10 -7.81 -11.77 6.34
C ARG A 10 -7.09 -13.09 6.11
N ARG A 11 -6.86 -13.48 4.85
CA ARG A 11 -6.16 -14.73 4.52
C ARG A 11 -4.73 -14.50 4.05
N LEU A 12 -4.35 -13.24 3.82
CA LEU A 12 -3.11 -12.91 3.10
C LEU A 12 -1.86 -13.45 3.80
N SER A 13 -1.79 -13.35 5.13
CA SER A 13 -0.65 -13.85 5.89
C SER A 13 -0.54 -15.38 5.82
N GLU A 14 -1.67 -16.09 5.91
CA GLU A 14 -1.73 -17.55 5.79
C GLU A 14 -1.40 -18.03 4.37
N ASP A 15 -1.93 -17.35 3.35
CA ASP A 15 -1.64 -17.61 1.94
C ASP A 15 -0.13 -17.45 1.68
N TRP A 16 0.50 -16.42 2.25
CA TRP A 16 1.95 -16.18 2.12
C TRP A 16 2.78 -17.22 2.85
N GLN A 17 2.37 -17.61 4.06
CA GLN A 17 3.00 -18.69 4.83
C GLN A 17 3.02 -20.00 4.06
N GLN A 18 1.92 -20.36 3.40
CA GLN A 18 1.83 -21.59 2.61
C GLN A 18 2.76 -21.55 1.39
N ALA A 19 2.90 -20.40 0.74
CA ALA A 19 3.70 -20.26 -0.48
C ALA A 19 5.21 -20.10 -0.21
N TYR A 20 5.58 -19.39 0.86
CA TYR A 20 6.96 -18.94 1.10
C TYR A 20 7.53 -19.36 2.45
N GLY A 21 6.76 -20.07 3.29
CA GLY A 21 7.24 -20.62 4.56
C GLY A 21 7.29 -19.61 5.71
N HIS A 22 6.81 -18.38 5.53
CA HIS A 22 6.68 -17.38 6.59
C HIS A 22 5.44 -16.49 6.38
N GLY A 23 4.83 -15.96 7.45
CA GLY A 23 3.73 -15.01 7.35
C GLY A 23 4.17 -13.60 6.94
N VAL A 24 3.21 -12.76 6.56
CA VAL A 24 3.39 -11.30 6.41
C VAL A 24 2.62 -10.57 7.49
N LEU A 25 3.20 -9.49 8.01
CA LEU A 25 2.64 -8.77 9.17
C LEU A 25 1.86 -7.52 8.75
N ILE A 26 2.21 -6.92 7.62
CA ILE A 26 1.68 -5.63 7.19
C ILE A 26 1.41 -5.67 5.69
N ALA A 27 0.28 -5.12 5.27
CA ALA A 27 0.02 -4.73 3.90
C ALA A 27 0.23 -3.22 3.75
N GLU A 28 0.91 -2.82 2.67
CA GLU A 28 1.09 -1.40 2.31
C GLU A 28 0.50 -1.08 0.94
N THR A 29 0.16 0.19 0.73
CA THR A 29 -0.30 0.70 -0.56
C THR A 29 -0.03 2.19 -0.71
N LEU A 30 0.11 2.63 -1.96
CA LEU A 30 0.42 4.01 -2.34
C LEU A 30 -0.73 4.62 -3.13
N VAL A 31 -1.28 5.73 -2.63
CA VAL A 31 -2.37 6.45 -3.30
C VAL A 31 -1.87 7.80 -3.79
N ASP A 32 -2.03 8.08 -5.08
CA ASP A 32 -1.76 9.41 -5.62
C ASP A 32 -2.91 10.36 -5.25
N PRO A 33 -2.68 11.35 -4.36
CA PRO A 33 -3.75 12.25 -3.91
C PRO A 33 -4.23 13.19 -5.02
N SER A 34 -3.49 13.37 -6.11
CA SER A 34 -3.93 14.17 -7.26
C SER A 34 -5.02 13.47 -8.08
N ARG A 35 -5.09 12.13 -7.97
CA ARG A 35 -6.04 11.30 -8.74
C ARG A 35 -7.15 10.74 -7.88
N PHE A 36 -6.86 10.38 -6.63
CA PHE A 36 -7.81 9.69 -5.75
C PHE A 36 -7.70 10.16 -4.30
N GLN A 37 -8.83 10.23 -3.60
CA GLN A 37 -8.87 10.69 -2.20
C GLN A 37 -8.50 9.61 -1.16
N GLY A 38 -8.28 8.37 -1.60
CA GLY A 38 -7.94 7.25 -0.71
C GLY A 38 -9.10 6.77 0.19
N THR A 39 -10.35 7.11 -0.14
CA THR A 39 -11.53 6.87 0.71
C THR A 39 -11.71 5.42 1.13
N ALA A 40 -11.41 4.46 0.24
CA ALA A 40 -11.52 3.04 0.57
C ALA A 40 -10.60 2.64 1.73
N TYR A 41 -9.37 3.16 1.77
CA TYR A 41 -8.39 2.88 2.81
C TYR A 41 -8.74 3.60 4.11
N LYS A 42 -9.13 4.88 4.02
CA LYS A 42 -9.66 5.67 5.15
C LYS A 42 -10.80 4.95 5.86
N ALA A 43 -11.72 4.36 5.11
CA ALA A 43 -12.93 3.74 5.65
C ALA A 43 -12.73 2.26 6.07
N SER A 44 -11.57 1.65 5.85
CA SER A 44 -11.39 0.21 6.05
C SER A 44 -10.25 -0.16 7.00
N GLY A 45 -9.97 0.69 7.99
CA GLY A 45 -9.00 0.41 9.05
C GLY A 45 -7.55 0.40 8.58
N TRP A 46 -7.20 1.23 7.61
CA TRP A 46 -5.82 1.50 7.24
C TRP A 46 -5.33 2.78 7.91
N THR A 47 -4.05 2.81 8.24
CA THR A 47 -3.36 3.95 8.84
C THR A 47 -2.57 4.69 7.77
N LEU A 48 -2.74 6.00 7.69
CA LEU A 48 -1.90 6.87 6.85
C LEU A 48 -0.61 7.18 7.61
N LEU A 49 0.54 6.72 7.10
CA LEU A 49 1.84 7.00 7.72
C LEU A 49 2.46 8.32 7.25
N GLY A 50 2.06 8.81 6.07
CA GLY A 50 2.61 10.04 5.52
C GLY A 50 2.58 10.04 4.00
N LYS A 51 3.51 10.78 3.40
CA LYS A 51 3.67 10.82 1.95
C LYS A 51 5.07 10.37 1.52
N THR A 52 5.17 9.80 0.32
CA THR A 52 6.46 9.50 -0.32
C THR A 52 7.18 10.78 -0.71
N GLN A 53 8.46 10.66 -1.05
CA GLN A 53 9.29 11.80 -1.44
C GLN A 53 9.02 12.33 -2.86
N GLY A 54 8.10 11.72 -3.62
CA GLY A 54 7.73 12.21 -4.97
C GLY A 54 8.77 11.92 -6.06
N PHE A 55 9.43 10.77 -5.99
CA PHE A 55 10.38 10.31 -7.01
C PHE A 55 9.81 9.13 -7.81
N GLU A 56 10.21 9.04 -9.07
CA GLU A 56 9.99 7.88 -9.93
C GLU A 56 11.32 7.34 -10.45
N ARG A 57 11.35 6.03 -10.73
CA ARG A 57 12.53 5.38 -11.29
C ARG A 57 12.57 5.67 -12.78
N SER A 58 13.57 6.41 -13.23
CA SER A 58 13.76 6.75 -14.65
C SER A 58 14.68 5.74 -15.35
N ARG A 59 15.64 5.16 -14.61
CA ARG A 59 16.54 4.07 -15.06
C ARG A 59 16.90 3.18 -13.88
N GLN A 60 17.64 2.09 -14.12
CA GLN A 60 17.99 1.09 -13.11
C GLN A 60 18.52 1.72 -11.81
N ASP A 61 19.41 2.71 -11.91
CA ASP A 61 20.01 3.35 -10.72
C ASP A 61 19.64 4.83 -10.56
N PHE A 62 18.68 5.33 -11.35
CA PHE A 62 18.35 6.75 -11.38
C PHE A 62 16.89 7.00 -11.01
N TYR A 63 16.71 7.92 -10.07
CA TYR A 63 15.43 8.43 -9.65
C TYR A 63 15.30 9.89 -10.05
N GLN A 64 14.15 10.24 -10.62
CA GLN A 64 13.82 11.60 -11.00
C GLN A 64 12.73 12.13 -10.07
N ALA A 65 12.96 13.30 -9.48
CA ALA A 65 11.92 14.01 -8.74
C ALA A 65 10.84 14.47 -9.72
N HIS A 66 9.58 14.24 -9.34
CA HIS A 66 8.43 14.64 -10.14
C HIS A 66 7.37 15.40 -9.30
N ASP A 67 7.70 15.74 -8.04
CA ASP A 67 6.87 16.55 -7.13
C ASP A 67 5.43 16.06 -6.94
N ARG A 68 5.18 14.75 -7.11
CA ARG A 68 3.86 14.13 -6.89
C ARG A 68 3.93 13.11 -5.74
N PRO A 69 4.09 13.57 -4.49
CA PRO A 69 4.21 12.68 -3.35
C PRO A 69 2.91 11.87 -3.16
N LYS A 70 3.03 10.54 -3.06
CA LYS A 70 1.91 9.61 -2.88
C LYS A 70 1.65 9.40 -1.38
N GLN A 71 0.40 9.21 -0.98
CA GLN A 71 0.06 8.82 0.38
C GLN A 71 0.45 7.36 0.64
N LEU A 72 1.16 7.10 1.74
CA LEU A 72 1.51 5.76 2.21
C LEU A 72 0.50 5.28 3.24
N TRP A 73 -0.28 4.27 2.86
CA TRP A 73 -1.25 3.62 3.74
C TRP A 73 -0.74 2.24 4.14
N VAL A 74 -0.87 1.90 5.42
CA VAL A 74 -0.50 0.59 5.96
C VAL A 74 -1.62 -0.02 6.76
N ARG A 75 -1.62 -1.34 6.85
CA ARG A 75 -2.54 -2.09 7.69
C ARG A 75 -1.87 -3.37 8.17
N GLU A 76 -2.00 -3.66 9.45
CA GLU A 76 -1.62 -4.93 10.06
C GLU A 76 -2.50 -6.10 9.56
N LEU A 77 -1.89 -7.27 9.38
CA LEU A 77 -2.49 -8.49 8.81
C LEU A 77 -2.68 -9.60 9.84
#